data_AF-A0AAW3ZNZ6-F1
#
_entry.id   AF-A0AAW3ZNZ6-F1
#
_cell.length_a   1.000
_cell.length_b   1.000
_cell.length_c   1.000
_cell.angle_alpha   90.00
_cell.angle_beta   90.00
_cell.angle_gamma   90.00
#
_symmetry.space_group_name_H-M   'P 1'
#
loop_
_entity.id
_entity.type
_entity.pdbx_description
1 polymer ?
#
loop_
_entity_poly.entity_id
_entity_poly.type
_entity_poly.pdbx_seq_one_letter_code
_entity_poly.pdbx_strand_id
1 'polypeptide(L)'
;MFLLVYRPTAAQYGVRGRNMLSLNMKPILALFWAWIALNLVLWGVSLSDGSTLEAMRSAVDISGADTSDPNFDREAMAESFVWISFAYFFISTAIGAVLVHLTAKEKRWAAYCLVVGAIWWCYETVSFPFATSEMYPGQIDAGSWAMAFLGGVVWVAIFLLAVRVIRTRPLTTYSS
;
A
#
# COMPACT_ATOMS: atom_id res chain seq x y z
N MET A 1 6.21 63.87 20.46
CA MET A 1 5.92 62.89 19.40
C MET A 1 6.41 61.53 19.88
N PHE A 2 5.54 60.78 20.56
CA PHE A 2 5.88 59.48 21.16
C PHE A 2 5.45 58.36 20.19
N LEU A 3 6.41 57.58 19.71
CA LEU A 3 6.15 56.35 18.96
C LEU A 3 5.66 55.28 19.95
N LEU A 4 4.35 55.06 19.96
CA LEU A 4 3.72 53.90 20.57
C LEU A 4 4.20 52.64 19.82
N VAL A 5 5.19 51.96 20.39
CA VAL A 5 5.58 50.61 20.01
C VAL A 5 4.43 49.68 20.41
N TYR A 6 3.55 49.38 19.45
CA TYR A 6 2.54 48.36 19.58
C TYR A 6 3.22 46.99 19.63
N ARG A 7 3.50 46.48 20.83
CA ARG A 7 3.82 45.06 21.02
C ARG A 7 2.49 44.30 21.08
N PRO A 8 2.16 43.43 20.12
CA PRO A 8 1.05 42.51 20.31
C PRO A 8 1.44 41.47 21.36
N THR A 9 1.15 41.76 22.63
CA THR A 9 0.97 40.75 23.67
C THR A 9 -0.39 40.09 23.44
N ALA A 10 -0.37 38.95 22.74
CA ALA A 10 -1.49 38.03 22.63
C ALA A 10 -0.87 36.63 22.45
N ALA A 11 -0.60 35.83 23.50
CA ALA A 11 -1.60 35.29 24.44
C ALA A 11 -2.91 34.78 23.79
N GLN A 12 -3.01 34.75 22.45
CA GLN A 12 -4.13 34.18 21.68
C GLN A 12 -3.79 32.84 21.00
N TYR A 13 -2.58 32.31 21.22
CA TYR A 13 -2.23 30.93 20.86
C TYR A 13 -2.50 29.93 22.00
N GLY A 14 -3.03 30.41 23.13
CA GLY A 14 -3.58 29.57 24.19
C GLY A 14 -5.08 29.40 23.96
N VAL A 15 -5.54 28.16 23.91
CA VAL A 15 -6.96 27.79 24.05
C VAL A 15 -7.84 28.07 22.81
N ARG A 16 -7.44 27.55 21.65
CA ARG A 16 -8.42 27.19 20.60
C ARG A 16 -8.22 25.77 20.13
N GLY A 17 -9.13 24.91 20.58
CA GLY A 17 -9.43 23.66 19.90
C GLY A 17 -8.54 22.48 20.26
N ARG A 18 -8.36 22.20 21.56
CA ARG A 18 -8.03 20.86 22.08
C ARG A 18 -9.17 19.85 21.85
N ASN A 19 -9.90 20.00 20.74
CA ASN A 19 -10.67 18.99 20.04
C ASN A 19 -9.86 18.59 18.80
N MET A 20 -8.56 18.29 18.98
CA MET A 20 -7.92 17.37 18.05
C MET A 20 -8.67 16.06 18.23
N LEU A 21 -9.68 15.85 17.38
CA LEU A 21 -10.36 14.56 17.20
C LEU A 21 -9.29 13.48 17.36
N SER A 22 -9.29 12.80 18.51
CA SER A 22 -8.42 11.64 18.71
C SER A 22 -8.70 10.75 17.53
N LEU A 23 -7.71 10.55 16.66
CA LEU A 23 -8.00 9.89 15.40
C LEU A 23 -8.48 8.49 15.77
N ASN A 24 -9.74 8.20 15.49
CA ASN A 24 -10.22 6.84 15.62
C ASN A 24 -9.54 6.08 14.48
N MET A 25 -8.37 5.50 14.77
CA MET A 25 -7.54 4.73 13.84
C MET A 25 -8.16 3.38 13.50
N LYS A 26 -9.15 2.94 14.30
CA LYS A 26 -9.79 1.63 14.19
C LYS A 26 -10.38 1.35 12.80
N PRO A 27 -11.08 2.29 12.13
CA PRO A 27 -11.65 2.03 10.80
C PRO A 27 -10.58 1.81 9.74
N ILE A 28 -9.45 2.53 9.80
CA ILE A 28 -8.38 2.40 8.80
C ILE A 28 -7.58 1.12 9.02
N LEU A 29 -7.31 0.77 10.28
CA LEU A 29 -6.74 -0.53 10.62
C LEU A 29 -7.66 -1.67 10.19
N ALA A 30 -8.97 -1.55 10.44
CA ALA A 30 -9.95 -2.54 10.00
C ALA A 30 -10.00 -2.66 8.48
N LEU A 31 -9.94 -1.55 7.74
CA LEU A 31 -9.89 -1.54 6.28
C LEU A 31 -8.64 -2.23 5.75
N PHE A 32 -7.47 -1.94 6.33
CA PHE A 32 -6.20 -2.57 5.96
C PHE A 32 -6.22 -4.09 6.23
N TRP A 33 -6.70 -4.52 7.39
CA TRP A 33 -6.83 -5.95 7.71
C TRP A 33 -7.88 -6.66 6.87
N ALA A 34 -9.00 -5.99 6.54
CA ALA A 34 -10.02 -6.53 5.63
C ALA A 34 -9.45 -6.72 4.22
N TRP A 35 -8.64 -5.76 3.74
CA TRP A 35 -7.94 -5.88 2.46
C TRP A 35 -6.97 -7.07 2.44
N ILE A 36 -6.19 -7.27 3.51
CA ILE A 36 -5.30 -8.43 3.63
C ILE A 36 -6.11 -9.74 3.63
N ALA A 37 -7.16 -9.81 4.43
CA ALA A 37 -8.01 -11.00 4.52
C ALA A 37 -8.64 -11.34 3.17
N LEU A 38 -9.14 -10.33 2.44
CA LEU A 38 -9.67 -10.51 1.09
C LEU A 38 -8.62 -11.08 0.14
N ASN A 39 -7.40 -10.54 0.13
CA ASN A 39 -6.31 -11.05 -0.70
C ASN A 39 -5.95 -12.49 -0.35
N LEU A 40 -5.89 -12.84 0.95
CA LEU A 40 -5.62 -14.21 1.38
C LEU A 40 -6.72 -15.19 0.94
N VAL A 41 -7.99 -14.79 1.00
CA VAL A 41 -9.11 -15.60 0.50
C VAL A 41 -9.01 -15.80 -1.01
N LEU A 42 -8.73 -14.75 -1.77
CA LEU A 42 -8.57 -14.83 -3.22
C LEU A 42 -7.38 -15.72 -3.61
N TRP A 43 -6.26 -15.58 -2.91
CA TRP A 43 -5.11 -16.49 -3.05
C TRP A 43 -5.50 -17.94 -2.74
N GLY A 44 -6.22 -18.18 -1.63
CA GLY A 44 -6.67 -19.52 -1.26
C GLY A 44 -7.58 -20.17 -2.30
N VAL A 45 -8.54 -19.41 -2.84
CA VAL A 45 -9.42 -19.87 -3.92
C VAL A 45 -8.61 -20.17 -5.18
N SER A 46 -7.75 -19.23 -5.60
CA SER A 46 -6.99 -19.34 -6.85
C SER A 46 -5.90 -20.42 -6.81
N LEU A 47 -5.39 -20.75 -5.62
CA LEU A 47 -4.52 -21.92 -5.44
C LEU A 47 -5.32 -23.23 -5.46
N SER A 48 -6.54 -23.24 -4.92
CA SER A 48 -7.37 -24.44 -4.84
C SER A 48 -7.95 -24.89 -6.20
N ASP A 49 -8.24 -23.93 -7.09
CA ASP A 49 -8.77 -24.20 -8.43
C ASP A 49 -7.66 -24.30 -9.50
N GLY A 50 -6.41 -24.07 -9.13
CA GLY A 50 -5.24 -24.13 -10.02
C GLY A 50 -5.07 -22.91 -10.93
N SER A 51 -5.97 -21.93 -10.88
CA SER A 51 -5.94 -20.74 -11.74
C SER A 51 -4.68 -19.90 -11.55
N THR A 52 -4.13 -19.83 -10.33
CA THR A 52 -2.85 -19.13 -10.09
C THR A 52 -1.70 -19.79 -10.85
N LEU A 53 -1.64 -21.12 -10.82
CA LEU A 53 -0.57 -21.87 -11.48
C LEU A 53 -0.71 -21.76 -13.00
N GLU A 54 -1.93 -21.83 -13.53
CA GLU A 54 -2.21 -21.64 -14.95
C GLU A 54 -1.84 -20.23 -15.44
N ALA A 55 -2.22 -19.20 -14.70
CA ALA A 55 -1.82 -17.83 -14.98
C ALA A 55 -0.29 -17.68 -14.97
N MET A 56 0.40 -18.21 -13.96
CA MET A 56 1.86 -18.16 -13.88
C MET A 56 2.53 -18.93 -15.03
N ARG A 57 2.01 -20.10 -15.42
CA ARG A 57 2.52 -20.83 -16.60
C ARG A 57 2.45 -19.96 -17.86
N SER A 58 1.37 -19.21 -18.05
CA SER A 58 1.23 -18.30 -19.20
C SER A 58 2.14 -17.08 -19.13
N ALA A 59 2.46 -16.60 -17.92
CA ALA A 59 3.25 -15.39 -17.69
C ALA A 59 4.77 -15.63 -17.60
N VAL A 60 5.22 -16.84 -17.26
CA VAL A 60 6.66 -17.16 -17.21
C VAL A 60 7.24 -17.09 -18.62
N ASP A 61 8.04 -16.05 -18.86
CA ASP A 61 8.83 -15.91 -20.06
C ASP A 61 10.01 -16.89 -20.03
N ILE A 62 10.05 -17.78 -21.01
CA ILE A 62 11.08 -18.80 -21.18
C ILE A 62 12.09 -18.41 -22.27
N SER A 63 12.02 -17.20 -22.83
CA SER A 63 12.89 -16.73 -23.92
C SER A 63 14.38 -16.73 -23.55
N GLY A 64 14.70 -16.63 -22.25
CA GLY A 64 16.07 -16.71 -21.72
C GLY A 64 16.43 -18.07 -21.10
N ALA A 65 15.52 -19.05 -21.09
CA ALA A 65 15.79 -20.36 -20.50
C ALA A 65 16.45 -21.31 -21.50
N ASP A 66 17.43 -22.10 -21.04
CA ASP A 66 17.99 -23.19 -21.83
C ASP A 66 17.00 -24.35 -21.90
N THR A 67 16.05 -24.23 -22.83
CA THR A 67 15.03 -25.27 -23.09
C THR A 67 15.61 -26.58 -23.63
N SER A 68 16.93 -26.63 -23.89
CA SER A 68 17.62 -27.86 -24.29
C SER A 68 18.14 -28.68 -23.10
N ASP A 69 18.11 -28.14 -21.87
CA ASP A 69 18.43 -28.89 -20.66
C ASP A 69 17.37 -29.98 -20.43
N PRO A 70 17.74 -31.27 -20.34
CA PRO A 70 16.80 -32.35 -20.04
C PRO A 70 16.15 -32.24 -18.65
N ASN A 71 16.67 -31.40 -17.76
CA ASN A 71 16.07 -31.08 -16.46
C ASN A 71 15.19 -29.83 -16.49
N PHE A 72 15.02 -29.18 -17.65
CA PHE A 72 14.16 -28.02 -17.78
C PHE A 72 12.70 -28.39 -17.53
N ASP A 73 12.18 -27.93 -16.40
CA ASP A 73 10.78 -28.13 -16.02
C ASP A 73 10.08 -26.77 -15.84
N ARG A 74 9.30 -26.40 -16.85
CA ARG A 74 8.48 -25.18 -16.85
C ARG A 74 7.46 -25.19 -15.70
N GLU A 75 6.98 -26.36 -15.29
CA GLU A 75 6.02 -26.49 -14.21
C GLU A 75 6.65 -26.18 -12.86
N ALA A 76 7.83 -26.75 -12.59
CA ALA A 76 8.61 -26.43 -11.39
C ALA A 76 9.01 -24.94 -11.32
N MET A 77 9.31 -24.31 -12.46
CA MET A 77 9.57 -22.86 -12.52
C MET A 77 8.31 -22.05 -12.17
N ALA A 78 7.17 -22.37 -12.78
CA ALA A 78 5.91 -21.67 -12.50
C ALA A 78 5.52 -21.81 -11.02
N GLU A 79 5.63 -23.01 -10.44
CA GLU A 79 5.38 -23.24 -9.02
C GLU A 79 6.32 -22.43 -8.13
N SER A 80 7.62 -22.37 -8.46
CA SER A 80 8.59 -21.56 -7.73
C SER A 80 8.21 -20.07 -7.76
N PHE A 81 7.76 -19.55 -8.90
CA PHE A 81 7.28 -18.18 -9.03
C PHE A 81 6.03 -17.90 -8.19
N VAL A 82 5.09 -18.86 -8.09
CA VAL A 82 3.92 -18.75 -7.21
C VAL A 82 4.37 -18.57 -5.75
N TRP A 83 5.29 -19.41 -5.28
CA TRP A 83 5.79 -19.35 -3.91
C TRP A 83 6.60 -18.08 -3.60
N ILE A 84 7.43 -17.62 -4.54
CA ILE A 84 8.17 -16.35 -4.41
C ILE A 84 7.18 -15.19 -4.34
N SER A 85 6.15 -15.17 -5.18
CA SER A 85 5.11 -14.15 -5.18
C SER A 85 4.34 -14.13 -3.85
N PHE A 86 4.01 -15.31 -3.32
CA PHE A 86 3.36 -15.45 -2.03
C PHE A 86 4.25 -14.94 -0.88
N ALA A 87 5.55 -15.29 -0.87
CA ALA A 87 6.50 -14.79 0.11
C ALA A 87 6.64 -13.26 0.05
N TYR A 88 6.70 -12.69 -1.17
CA TYR A 88 6.73 -11.26 -1.38
C TYR A 88 5.47 -10.56 -0.85
N PHE A 89 4.29 -11.12 -1.11
CA PHE A 89 3.03 -10.63 -0.56
C PHE A 89 3.05 -10.61 0.97
N PHE A 90 3.55 -11.67 1.62
CA PHE A 90 3.63 -11.74 3.07
C PHE A 90 4.58 -10.71 3.66
N ILE A 91 5.79 -10.57 3.09
CA ILE A 91 6.80 -9.61 3.54
C ILE A 91 6.30 -8.18 3.36
N SER A 92 5.76 -7.84 2.20
CA SER A 92 5.22 -6.50 1.93
C SER A 92 4.05 -6.15 2.85
N THR A 93 3.16 -7.11 3.12
CA THR A 93 2.05 -6.96 4.06
C THR A 93 2.54 -6.75 5.49
N ALA A 94 3.55 -7.49 5.94
CA ALA A 94 4.14 -7.33 7.27
C ALA A 94 4.77 -5.94 7.45
N ILE A 95 5.52 -5.47 6.45
CA ILE A 95 6.09 -4.11 6.45
C ILE A 95 4.97 -3.07 6.51
N GLY A 96 3.92 -3.23 5.67
CA GLY A 96 2.75 -2.36 5.66
C GLY A 96 2.07 -2.30 7.03
N ALA A 97 1.85 -3.45 7.68
CA ALA A 97 1.23 -3.54 9.00
C ALA A 97 2.04 -2.81 10.07
N VAL A 98 3.37 -2.99 10.07
CA VAL A 98 4.29 -2.29 10.98
C VAL A 98 4.20 -0.79 10.76
N LEU A 99 4.25 -0.33 9.51
CA LEU A 99 4.17 1.09 9.18
C LEU A 99 2.83 1.70 9.59
N VAL A 100 1.69 1.06 9.26
CA VAL A 100 0.35 1.51 9.68
C VAL A 100 0.25 1.59 11.20
N HIS A 101 0.76 0.60 11.93
CA HIS A 101 0.77 0.59 13.40
C HIS A 101 1.64 1.71 13.98
N LEU A 102 2.83 1.95 13.42
CA LEU A 102 3.72 3.02 13.86
C LEU A 102 3.14 4.41 13.55
N THR A 103 2.46 4.56 12.41
CA THR A 103 1.70 5.78 12.08
C THR A 103 0.50 5.98 13.01
N ALA A 104 -0.18 4.91 13.42
CA ALA A 104 -1.22 4.95 14.45
C ALA A 104 -0.67 5.41 15.81
N LYS A 105 0.59 5.07 16.11
CA LYS A 105 1.36 5.60 17.26
C LYS A 105 1.99 6.98 17.01
N GLU A 106 1.54 7.68 15.97
CA GLU A 106 1.95 9.04 15.60
C GLU A 106 3.45 9.19 15.28
N LYS A 107 4.11 8.13 14.79
CA LYS A 107 5.51 8.21 14.31
C LYS A 107 5.53 8.82 12.90
N ARG A 108 6.10 10.02 12.75
CA ARG A 108 6.12 10.75 11.46
C ARG A 108 6.94 10.08 10.38
N TRP A 109 8.11 9.54 10.71
CA TRP A 109 8.95 8.84 9.73
C TRP A 109 8.18 7.67 9.09
N ALA A 110 7.42 6.92 9.89
CA ALA A 110 6.57 5.85 9.39
C ALA A 110 5.44 6.38 8.50
N ALA A 111 4.84 7.53 8.85
CA ALA A 111 3.85 8.19 8.02
C ALA A 111 4.44 8.65 6.66
N TYR A 112 5.66 9.18 6.63
CA TYR A 112 6.33 9.50 5.36
C TYR A 112 6.56 8.25 4.50
N CYS A 113 7.03 7.15 5.11
CA CYS A 113 7.18 5.88 4.40
C CYS A 113 5.84 5.36 3.86
N LEU A 114 4.76 5.45 4.65
CA LEU A 114 3.41 5.09 4.18
C LEU A 114 2.92 5.97 3.05
N VAL A 115 3.20 7.28 3.08
CA VAL A 115 2.81 8.18 1.98
C VAL A 115 3.50 7.74 0.69
N VAL A 116 4.82 7.53 0.74
CA VAL A 116 5.59 7.08 -0.44
C VAL A 116 5.08 5.73 -0.94
N GLY A 117 4.89 4.77 -0.03
CA GLY A 117 4.37 3.45 -0.36
C GLY A 117 2.95 3.50 -0.93
N ALA A 118 2.06 4.32 -0.37
CA ALA A 118 0.69 4.46 -0.84
C ALA A 118 0.61 5.15 -2.20
N ILE A 119 1.47 6.15 -2.48
CA ILE A 119 1.57 6.76 -3.81
C ILE A 119 2.00 5.71 -4.83
N TRP A 120 3.05 4.95 -4.52
CA TRP A 120 3.54 3.88 -5.37
C TRP A 120 2.45 2.84 -5.64
N TRP A 121 1.76 2.39 -4.60
CA TRP A 121 0.66 1.44 -4.74
C TRP A 121 -0.49 2.00 -5.56
N CYS A 122 -0.89 3.26 -5.35
CA CYS A 122 -1.92 3.90 -6.19
C CYS A 122 -1.50 3.93 -7.67
N TYR A 123 -0.22 4.22 -7.96
CA TYR A 123 0.31 4.17 -9.31
C TYR A 123 0.21 2.76 -9.88
N GLU A 124 0.75 1.75 -9.19
CA GLU A 124 0.70 0.33 -9.59
C GLU A 124 -0.73 -0.16 -9.82
N THR A 125 -1.65 0.18 -8.91
CA THR A 125 -3.03 -0.29 -9.00
C THR A 125 -3.76 0.31 -10.21
N VAL A 126 -3.38 1.51 -10.63
CA VAL A 126 -3.90 2.15 -11.84
C VAL A 126 -3.19 1.63 -13.08
N SER A 127 -1.86 1.49 -13.06
CA SER A 127 -1.06 1.10 -14.23
C SER A 127 -1.20 -0.37 -14.59
N PHE A 128 -1.39 -1.26 -13.61
CA PHE A 128 -1.37 -2.71 -13.81
C PHE A 128 -2.44 -3.20 -14.79
N PRO A 129 -3.72 -2.78 -14.70
CA PRO A 129 -4.71 -3.17 -15.71
C PRO A 129 -4.38 -2.65 -17.11
N PHE A 130 -3.84 -1.43 -17.26
CA PHE A 130 -3.47 -0.92 -18.58
C PHE A 130 -2.30 -1.70 -19.17
N ALA A 131 -1.21 -1.87 -18.42
CA ALA A 131 -0.04 -2.62 -18.86
C ALA A 131 -0.39 -4.07 -19.22
N THR A 132 -1.21 -4.72 -18.39
CA THR A 132 -1.65 -6.09 -18.64
C THR A 132 -2.57 -6.17 -19.87
N SER A 133 -3.40 -5.15 -20.13
CA SER A 133 -4.29 -5.12 -21.31
C SER A 133 -3.52 -5.01 -22.62
N GLU A 134 -2.39 -4.31 -22.61
CA GLU A 134 -1.50 -4.13 -23.76
C GLU A 134 -0.67 -5.39 -24.01
N MET A 135 -0.17 -6.03 -22.94
CA MET A 135 0.67 -7.23 -23.05
C MET A 135 -0.13 -8.50 -23.35
N TYR A 136 -1.34 -8.63 -22.80
CA TYR A 136 -2.18 -9.82 -22.91
C TYR A 136 -3.64 -9.47 -23.26
N PRO A 137 -3.92 -9.15 -24.54
CA PRO A 137 -5.26 -8.75 -24.97
C PRO A 137 -6.31 -9.81 -24.64
N GLY A 138 -7.38 -9.42 -23.95
CA GLY A 138 -8.50 -10.29 -23.60
C GLY A 138 -8.33 -11.11 -22.32
N GLN A 139 -7.20 -11.02 -21.62
CA GLN A 139 -7.00 -11.70 -20.33
C GLN A 139 -7.48 -10.91 -19.11
N ILE A 140 -7.84 -9.63 -19.28
CA ILE A 140 -8.40 -8.81 -18.20
C ILE A 140 -9.92 -8.92 -18.21
N ASP A 141 -10.45 -9.42 -17.10
CA ASP A 141 -11.87 -9.47 -16.82
C ASP A 141 -12.33 -8.28 -15.95
N ALA A 142 -13.65 -8.15 -15.77
CA ALA A 142 -14.23 -7.13 -14.90
C ALA A 142 -13.80 -7.31 -13.42
N GLY A 143 -13.48 -8.54 -13.00
CA GLY A 143 -12.99 -8.85 -11.66
C GLY A 143 -11.64 -8.19 -11.37
N SER A 144 -10.72 -8.24 -12.35
CA SER A 144 -9.41 -7.61 -12.27
C SER A 144 -9.50 -6.09 -12.09
N TRP A 145 -10.43 -5.44 -12.81
CA TRP A 145 -10.72 -4.01 -12.64
C TRP A 145 -11.35 -3.68 -11.28
N ALA A 146 -12.26 -4.52 -10.80
CA ALA A 146 -12.87 -4.34 -9.48
C ALA A 146 -11.83 -4.44 -8.36
N MET A 147 -10.90 -5.38 -8.46
CA MET A 147 -9.79 -5.55 -7.51
C MET A 147 -8.83 -4.37 -7.53
N ALA A 148 -8.50 -3.86 -8.73
CA ALA A 148 -7.70 -2.65 -8.86
C ALA A 148 -8.40 -1.44 -8.21
N PHE A 149 -9.71 -1.27 -8.46
CA PHE A 149 -10.45 -0.18 -7.85
C PHE A 149 -10.49 -0.28 -6.32
N LEU A 150 -10.80 -1.47 -5.78
CA LEU A 150 -10.82 -1.72 -4.33
C LEU A 150 -9.45 -1.46 -3.69
N GLY A 151 -8.37 -1.94 -4.30
CA GLY A 151 -7.00 -1.67 -3.85
C GLY A 151 -6.70 -0.19 -3.83
N GLY A 152 -7.07 0.55 -4.89
CA GLY A 152 -6.90 1.99 -4.98
C GLY A 152 -7.63 2.73 -3.85
N VAL A 153 -8.88 2.37 -3.55
CA VAL A 153 -9.65 2.97 -2.44
C VAL A 153 -8.95 2.76 -1.09
N VAL A 154 -8.44 1.56 -0.83
CA VAL A 154 -7.73 1.22 0.41
C VAL A 154 -6.45 2.06 0.55
N TRP A 155 -5.64 2.14 -0.50
CA TRP A 155 -4.38 2.88 -0.47
C TRP A 155 -4.58 4.39 -0.39
N VAL A 156 -5.62 4.93 -1.02
CA VAL A 156 -6.02 6.35 -0.84
C VAL A 156 -6.42 6.63 0.61
N ALA A 157 -7.18 5.74 1.24
CA ALA A 157 -7.55 5.91 2.66
C ALA A 157 -6.32 5.90 3.58
N ILE A 158 -5.35 5.01 3.34
CA ILE A 158 -4.07 4.94 4.06
C ILE A 158 -3.21 6.19 3.81
N PHE A 159 -3.18 6.68 2.57
CA PHE A 159 -2.48 7.92 2.22
C PHE A 159 -3.04 9.12 3.01
N LEU A 160 -4.36 9.30 3.00
CA LEU A 160 -5.02 10.42 3.70
C LEU A 160 -4.76 10.38 5.21
N LEU A 161 -4.73 9.18 5.79
CA LEU A 161 -4.32 8.98 7.18
C LEU A 161 -2.89 9.50 7.41
N ALA A 162 -1.94 9.03 6.60
CA ALA A 162 -0.54 9.35 6.79
C ALA A 162 -0.26 10.85 6.61
N VAL A 163 -0.88 11.49 5.60
CA VAL A 163 -0.83 12.95 5.39
C VAL A 163 -1.38 13.70 6.60
N ARG A 164 -2.47 13.23 7.19
CA ARG A 164 -3.06 13.88 8.37
C ARG A 164 -2.13 13.79 9.58
N VAL A 165 -1.50 12.65 9.83
CA VAL A 165 -0.49 12.47 10.90
C VAL A 165 0.70 13.41 10.71
N ILE A 166 1.15 13.61 9.47
CA ILE A 166 2.21 14.56 9.15
C ILE A 166 1.79 16.00 9.45
N ARG A 167 0.56 16.40 9.08
CA ARG A 167 0.05 17.77 9.28
C ARG A 167 -0.22 18.13 10.74
N THR A 168 -0.60 17.18 11.59
CA THR A 168 -1.08 17.46 12.96
C THR A 168 0.00 17.84 13.97
N ARG A 169 1.30 17.76 13.63
CA ARG A 169 2.35 18.20 14.55
C ARG A 169 3.39 19.09 13.84
N PRO A 170 3.67 20.31 14.32
CA PRO A 170 4.76 21.13 13.78
C PRO A 170 6.11 20.45 14.03
N LEU A 171 7.04 20.53 13.09
CA LEU A 171 8.44 20.13 13.30
C LEU A 171 8.95 20.93 14.52
N THR A 172 9.05 20.29 15.68
CA THR A 172 9.78 20.86 16.79
C THR A 172 11.23 20.89 16.34
N THR A 173 11.66 22.08 15.92
CA THR A 173 13.06 22.46 15.83
C THR A 173 13.72 22.02 17.14
N TYR A 174 14.65 21.07 17.06
CA TYR A 174 15.58 20.86 18.14
C TYR A 174 16.39 22.15 18.27
N SER A 175 16.05 22.99 19.25
CA SER A 175 16.94 24.05 19.69
C SER A 175 18.12 23.36 20.37
N SER A 176 19.27 23.39 19.70
CA SER A 176 20.59 23.12 20.29
C SER A 176 20.84 23.98 21.51
#